data_AF-A0A4Q5QVE3-F1
#
_entry.id   AF-A0A4Q5QVE3-F1
#
_cell.length_a   1.000
_cell.length_b   1.000
_cell.length_c   1.000
_cell.angle_alpha   90.00
_cell.angle_beta   90.00
_cell.angle_gamma   90.00
#
_symmetry.space_group_name_H-M   'P 1'
#
loop_
_entity.id
_entity.type
_entity.pdbx_description
1 polymer ?
#
loop_
_entity_poly.entity_id
_entity_poly.type
_entity_poly.pdbx_seq_one_letter_code
_entity_poly.pdbx_strand_id
1 'polypeptide(L)' 'LLGFGGLEKRLAKAAEAKHETAFSQLTALKDKLFPDGSLQERTDNVLSVLLNNPGFIDQLVQCFEPLALVFAVVEEGA' A
#
# COMPACT_ATOMS: atom_id res chain seq x y z
N LEU A 1 0.98 -8.94 45.16
CA LEU A 1 0.30 -7.99 44.24
C LEU A 1 1.25 -7.30 43.24
N LEU A 2 2.32 -7.96 42.79
CA LEU A 2 3.39 -7.35 41.95
C LEU A 2 3.74 -8.17 40.69
N GLY A 3 2.83 -9.03 40.19
CA GLY A 3 3.11 -9.96 39.08
C GLY A 3 2.40 -9.67 37.75
N PHE A 4 1.26 -8.98 37.77
CA PHE A 4 0.38 -8.87 36.58
C PHE A 4 0.76 -7.77 35.60
N GLY A 5 1.22 -6.60 36.07
CA GLY A 5 1.58 -5.49 35.18
C GLY A 5 2.78 -5.76 34.26
N GLY A 6 3.71 -6.62 34.68
CA GLY A 6 4.82 -7.06 33.84
C GLY A 6 4.39 -8.03 32.73
N LEU A 7 3.39 -8.88 33.02
CA LEU A 7 2.79 -9.79 32.05
C LEU A 7 1.93 -9.02 31.04
N GLU A 8 1.12 -8.07 31.50
CA GLU A 8 0.32 -7.20 30.64
C GLU A 8 1.19 -6.42 29.65
N LYS A 9 2.29 -5.81 30.13
CA LYS A 9 3.24 -5.08 29.26
C LYS A 9 3.93 -5.98 28.24
N ARG A 10 4.25 -7.23 28.61
CA ARG A 10 4.83 -8.22 27.70
C ARG A 10 3.81 -8.74 26.70
N LEU A 11 2.56 -8.92 27.11
CA LEU A 11 1.45 -9.32 26.26
C LEU A 11 1.15 -8.24 25.22
N ALA A 12 1.08 -6.98 25.64
CA ALA A 12 0.91 -5.83 24.75
C ALA A 12 2.04 -5.73 23.73
N LYS A 13 3.31 -5.80 24.17
CA LYS A 13 4.46 -5.83 23.26
C LYS A 13 4.47 -7.02 22.31
N ALA A 14 4.05 -8.20 22.76
CA ALA A 14 3.97 -9.38 21.91
C ALA A 14 2.85 -9.25 20.87
N ALA A 15 1.73 -8.61 21.23
CA ALA A 15 0.66 -8.28 20.30
C ALA A 15 1.11 -7.22 19.28
N GLU A 16 1.77 -6.15 19.73
CA GLU A 16 2.39 -5.14 18.87
C GLU A 16 3.39 -5.78 17.91
N ALA A 17 4.36 -6.54 18.42
CA ALA A 17 5.36 -7.23 17.58
C ALA A 17 4.75 -8.23 16.61
N LYS A 18 3.67 -8.94 17.01
CA LYS A 18 2.93 -9.85 16.13
C LYS A 18 2.30 -9.11 14.93
N HIS A 19 1.93 -7.84 15.12
CA HIS A 19 1.26 -7.03 14.11
C HIS A 19 2.16 -5.99 13.45
N GLU A 20 3.36 -5.76 13.99
CA GLU A 20 4.34 -4.77 13.51
C GLU A 20 4.72 -5.02 12.05
N THR A 21 4.99 -6.27 11.68
CA THR A 21 5.30 -6.63 10.29
C THR A 21 4.15 -6.30 9.35
N ALA A 22 2.92 -6.68 9.71
CA ALA A 22 1.74 -6.40 8.89
C ALA A 22 1.48 -4.89 8.79
N PHE A 23 1.63 -4.17 9.90
CA PHE A 23 1.47 -2.71 9.94
C PHE A 23 2.52 -2.01 9.07
N SER A 24 3.78 -2.45 9.14
CA SER A 24 4.87 -1.94 8.32
C SER A 24 4.62 -2.19 6.83
N GLN A 25 4.17 -3.39 6.45
CA GLN A 25 3.83 -3.71 5.05
C GLN A 25 2.67 -2.85 4.54
N LEU A 26 1.60 -2.69 5.33
CA LEU A 26 0.46 -1.85 4.97
C LEU A 26 0.84 -0.37 4.85
N THR A 27 1.71 0.12 5.74
CA THR A 27 2.21 1.50 5.71
C THR A 27 3.06 1.71 4.46
N ALA A 28 3.99 0.80 4.16
CA ALA A 28 4.81 0.87 2.95
C ALA A 28 3.97 0.82 1.67
N LEU A 29 2.94 -0.05 1.63
CA LEU A 29 2.02 -0.11 0.50
C LEU A 29 1.23 1.21 0.35
N LYS A 30 0.71 1.74 1.46
CA LYS A 30 -0.02 3.02 1.46
C LYS A 30 0.87 4.15 0.97
N ASP A 31 2.10 4.26 1.47
CA ASP A 31 3.02 5.35 1.11
C ASP A 31 3.45 5.24 -0.37
N LYS A 32 3.55 4.02 -0.90
CA LYS A 32 3.79 3.80 -2.34
C LYS A 32 2.60 4.22 -3.20
N LEU A 33 1.38 3.87 -2.79
CA LEU A 33 0.14 4.20 -3.54
C LEU A 33 -0.28 5.66 -3.38
N PHE A 34 0.04 6.27 -2.24
CA PHE A 34 -0.33 7.63 -1.88
C PHE A 34 0.86 8.41 -1.31
N PRO A 35 1.87 8.75 -2.14
CA PRO A 35 3.04 9.51 -1.69
C PRO A 35 2.62 10.83 -1.04
N ASP A 36 3.09 11.07 0.18
CA ASP A 36 2.72 12.24 1.01
C ASP A 36 1.19 12.44 1.18
N GLY A 37 0.40 11.38 1.04
CA GLY A 37 -1.06 11.43 1.07
C GLY A 37 -1.71 12.01 -0.20
N SER A 38 -0.94 12.22 -1.26
CA SER A 38 -1.40 12.60 -2.61
C SER A 38 -1.57 11.37 -3.51
N LEU A 39 -2.14 11.54 -4.71
CA LEU A 39 -2.20 10.47 -5.72
C LEU A 39 -0.83 10.23 -6.34
N GLN A 40 -0.46 8.95 -6.50
CA GLN A 40 0.77 8.52 -7.15
C GLN A 40 1.02 9.19 -8.51
N GLU A 41 0.01 9.25 -9.39
CA GLU A 41 0.13 9.84 -10.74
C GLU A 41 0.51 11.33 -10.76
N ARG A 42 0.41 12.02 -9.61
CA ARG A 42 0.77 13.44 -9.47
C ARG A 42 2.24 13.65 -9.11
N THR A 43 2.91 12.60 -8.66
CA THR A 43 4.31 12.64 -8.20
C THR A 43 5.21 11.74 -9.04
N ASP A 44 4.71 10.57 -9.45
CA ASP A 44 5.49 9.54 -10.10
C ASP A 44 5.56 9.78 -11.61
N ASN A 45 6.73 9.49 -12.19
CA ASN A 45 6.93 9.57 -13.63
C ASN A 45 6.42 8.29 -14.32
N VAL A 46 5.48 8.44 -15.25
CA VAL A 46 4.91 7.31 -16.02
C VAL A 46 5.97 6.51 -16.79
N LEU A 47 7.08 7.12 -17.20
CA LEU A 47 8.17 6.44 -17.89
C LEU A 47 8.78 5.33 -17.03
N SER A 48 8.83 5.50 -15.71
CA SER A 48 9.34 4.47 -14.79
C SER A 48 8.47 3.22 -14.79
N VAL A 49 7.15 3.38 -14.94
CA VAL A 49 6.20 2.26 -15.04
C VAL A 49 6.30 1.58 -16.41
N LEU A 50 6.36 2.38 -17.49
CA LEU A 50 6.43 1.86 -18.86
C LEU A 50 7.69 1.04 -19.15
N LEU A 51 8.81 1.34 -18.48
CA LEU A 51 10.05 0.58 -18.61
C LEU A 51 9.92 -0.85 -18.07
N ASN A 52 9.14 -1.04 -17.01
CA ASN A 52 8.96 -2.35 -16.37
C ASN A 52 7.69 -3.07 -16.86
N ASN A 53 6.71 -2.32 -17.36
CA ASN A 53 5.45 -2.83 -17.88
C ASN A 53 5.13 -2.21 -19.26
N PRO A 54 5.66 -2.79 -20.35
CA PRO A 54 5.41 -2.30 -21.71
C PRO A 54 3.93 -2.31 -22.11
N GLY A 55 3.11 -3.16 -21.48
CA GLY A 55 1.67 -3.28 -21.74
C GLY A 55 0.80 -2.32 -20.90
N PHE A 56 1.41 -1.45 -20.10
CA PHE A 56 0.68 -0.63 -19.12
C PHE A 56 -0.38 0.27 -19.77
N ILE A 57 -0.08 0.89 -20.92
CA ILE A 57 -1.07 1.74 -21.61
C ILE A 57 -2.29 0.93 -22.06
N ASP A 58 -2.09 -0.27 -22.60
CA ASP A 58 -3.19 -1.13 -23.02
C ASP A 58 -4.05 -1.56 -21.83
N GLN A 59 -3.43 -1.84 -20.68
CA GLN A 59 -4.13 -2.15 -19.42
C GLN A 59 -4.98 -0.97 -18.96
N LEU A 60 -4.43 0.26 -18.96
CA LEU A 60 -5.17 1.47 -18.63
C LEU A 60 -6.39 1.67 -19.53
N VAL A 61 -6.23 1.46 -20.84
CA VAL A 61 -7.33 1.57 -21.81
C VAL A 61 -8.39 0.50 -21.57
N GLN A 62 -7.99 -0.73 -21.27
CA GLN A 62 -8.92 -1.83 -21.00
C GLN A 62 -9.77 -1.61 -19.73
N CYS A 63 -9.22 -0.93 -18.72
CA CYS A 63 -9.96 -0.60 -17.49
C CYS A 63 -10.60 0.80 -17.50
N PHE A 64 -10.51 1.55 -18.60
CA PHE A 64 -10.99 2.93 -18.66
C PHE A 64 -12.52 3.00 -18.76
N GLU A 65 -13.16 3.18 -17.61
CA GLU A 65 -14.61 3.34 -17.44
C GLU A 65 -14.91 4.73 -16.82
N PRO A 66 -14.91 5.82 -17.62
CA PRO A 66 -14.91 7.19 -17.11
C PRO A 66 -16.16 7.57 -16.29
N LEU A 67 -17.26 6.81 -16.44
CA LEU A 67 -18.53 7.07 -15.76
C LEU A 67 -18.86 6.06 -14.66
N ALA A 68 -17.97 5.11 -14.37
CA ALA A 68 -18.20 4.13 -13.32
C ALA A 68 -18.14 4.71 -11.90
N LEU A 69 -17.61 5.94 -11.74
CA LEU A 69 -17.43 6.60 -10.43
C LEU A 69 -16.64 5.76 -9.42
N VAL A 70 -15.68 4.98 -9.92
CA VAL A 70 -14.78 4.15 -9.11
C VAL A 70 -13.33 4.65 -9.25
N PHE A 71 -12.52 4.35 -8.23
CA PHE A 71 -11.08 4.55 -8.32
C PHE A 71 -10.44 3.33 -8.97
N ALA A 72 -9.80 3.52 -10.12
CA ALA A 72 -9.11 2.44 -10.82
C ALA A 72 -7.78 2.14 -10.12
N VAL A 73 -7.55 0.87 -9.80
CA VAL A 73 -6.25 0.37 -9.33
C VAL A 73 -5.74 -0.60 -10.37
N VAL A 74 -4.56 -0.31 -10.93
CA VAL A 74 -3.92 -1.16 -11.93
C VAL A 74 -2.63 -1.70 -11.33
N GLU A 75 -2.55 -3.02 -11.24
CA GLU A 75 -1.37 -3.71 -10.73
C GLU A 75 -0.35 -3.90 -11.84
N GLU A 76 0.90 -3.57 -11.55
CA GLU A 76 2.03 -3.92 -12.41
C GLU A 76 2.22 -5.44 -12.30
N GLY A 77 1.98 -6.16 -13.40
CA GLY A 77 2.00 -7.64 -13.40
C GLY A 77 3.33 -8.21 -12.88
N ALA A 78 3.25 -9.36 -12.20
CA ALA A 78 4.39 -10.09 -11.63
C ALA A 78 5.44 -10.51 -12.68
#